data_AF-A0A950YGM7-F1
#
_entry.id   AF-A0A950YGM7-F1
#
_cell.length_a   1.000
_cell.length_b   1.000
_cell.length_c   1.000
_cell.angle_alpha   90.00
_cell.angle_beta   90.00
_cell.angle_gamma   90.00
#
_symmetry.space_group_name_H-M   'P 1'
#
loop_
_entity.id
_entity.type
_entity.pdbx_description
1 polymer ?
#
loop_
_entity_poly.entity_id
_entity_poly.type
_entity_poly.pdbx_seq_one_letter_code
_entity_poly.pdbx_strand_id
1 'polypeptide(L)' 'MTDGPPSAQRGPDLLGRDGECALLDELVAQVRRGASRSLVLWGEAGIGKTALLRYLIGSAT' A
#
# COMPACT_ATOMS: atom_id res chain seq x y z
N MET A 1 20.33 7.45 -21.61
CA MET A 1 19.12 8.24 -21.36
C MET A 1 17.91 7.35 -21.59
N THR A 2 17.60 6.53 -20.58
CA THR A 2 16.26 6.02 -20.23
C THR A 2 16.47 5.26 -18.91
N ASP A 3 16.56 6.01 -17.80
CA ASP A 3 16.21 5.45 -16.50
C ASP A 3 14.72 5.11 -16.58
N GLY A 4 14.39 3.83 -16.68
CA GLY A 4 13.02 3.38 -16.51
C GLY A 4 12.51 3.83 -15.13
N PRO A 5 11.21 4.14 -14.97
CA PRO A 5 10.68 4.53 -13.67
C PRO A 5 11.02 3.41 -12.66
N PRO A 6 11.35 3.76 -11.40
CA PRO A 6 11.65 2.77 -10.38
C PRO A 6 10.47 1.82 -10.33
N SER A 7 10.72 0.56 -10.65
CA SER A 7 9.73 -0.50 -10.49
C SER A 7 9.41 -0.55 -9.00
N ALA A 8 8.35 0.18 -8.62
CA ALA A 8 7.77 0.18 -7.30
C ALA A 8 7.67 -1.28 -6.91
N GLN A 9 8.34 -1.63 -5.82
CA GLN A 9 8.50 -2.97 -5.30
C GLN A 9 7.14 -3.66 -5.44
N ARG A 10 7.00 -4.60 -6.39
CA ARG A 10 5.73 -5.28 -6.61
C ARG A 10 5.51 -6.15 -5.39
N GLY A 11 4.82 -5.57 -4.42
CA GLY A 11 4.11 -6.31 -3.38
C GLY A 11 3.23 -7.38 -4.03
N PRO A 12 2.70 -8.32 -3.24
CA PRO A 12 1.86 -9.40 -3.76
C PRO A 12 0.84 -8.84 -4.76
N ASP A 13 0.63 -9.50 -5.89
CA ASP A 13 -0.33 -9.05 -6.90
C ASP A 13 -1.74 -9.11 -6.30
N LEU A 14 -2.25 -7.97 -5.83
CA LEU A 14 -3.50 -7.90 -5.08
C LEU A 14 -4.66 -7.74 -6.05
N LEU A 15 -5.16 -8.86 -6.57
CA LEU A 15 -6.32 -8.87 -7.46
C LEU A 15 -7.57 -8.31 -6.77
N GLY A 16 -8.18 -7.28 -7.37
CA GLY A 16 -9.44 -6.70 -6.90
C GLY A 16 -9.31 -5.85 -5.62
N ARG A 17 -8.11 -5.32 -5.32
CA ARG A 17 -7.84 -4.51 -4.12
C ARG A 17 -7.35 -3.09 -4.44
N ASP A 18 -7.63 -2.61 -5.64
CA ASP A 18 -7.16 -1.29 -6.09
C ASP A 18 -7.66 -0.17 -5.17
N GLY A 19 -8.88 -0.30 -4.64
CA GLY A 19 -9.44 0.67 -3.69
C GLY A 19 -8.71 0.69 -2.36
N GLU A 20 -8.41 -0.47 -1.77
CA GLU A 20 -7.65 -0.55 -0.53
C GLU A 20 -6.18 -0.12 -0.72
N CYS A 21 -5.56 -0.47 -1.84
CA CYS A 21 -4.22 0.01 -2.19
C CYS A 21 -4.18 1.54 -2.29
N ALA A 22 -5.15 2.15 -2.97
CA ALA A 22 -5.24 3.60 -3.10
C ALA A 22 -5.35 4.31 -1.73
N LEU A 23 -6.15 3.76 -0.80
CA LEU A 23 -6.25 4.29 0.57
C LEU A 23 -4.94 4.18 1.35
N LEU A 24 -4.20 3.07 1.16
CA LEU A 24 -2.89 2.88 1.78
C LEU A 24 -1.83 3.83 1.19
N ASP A 25 -1.86 4.05 -0.13
CA ASP A 25 -0.95 4.98 -0.80
C ASP A 25 -1.21 6.42 -0.38
N GLU A 26 -2.49 6.81 -0.24
CA GLU A 26 -2.85 8.12 0.31
C GLU A 26 -2.37 8.26 1.76
N LEU A 27 -2.54 7.23 2.60
CA LEU A 27 -2.03 7.23 3.97
C LEU A 27 -0.53 7.50 4.00
N VAL A 28 0.26 6.77 3.19
CA VAL A 28 1.71 6.96 3.09
C VAL A 28 2.04 8.36 2.60
N ALA A 29 1.34 8.87 1.59
CA ALA A 29 1.56 10.21 1.05
C ALA A 29 1.31 11.31 2.10
N GLN A 30 0.27 11.16 2.94
CA GLN A 30 -0.02 12.10 4.03
C GLN A 30 1.03 12.03 5.14
N VAL A 31 1.46 10.83 5.54
CA VAL A 31 2.51 10.64 6.55
C VAL A 31 3.83 11.25 6.07
N ARG A 32 4.19 11.06 4.80
CA ARG A 32 5.38 11.67 4.18
C ARG A 32 5.34 13.20 4.16
N ARG A 33 4.14 13.80 4.16
CA ARG A 33 3.94 15.26 4.28
C ARG A 33 3.96 15.75 5.73
N GLY A 34 4.26 14.88 6.70
CA GLY A 34 4.34 15.22 8.12
C GLY A 34 3.01 15.14 8.86
N ALA A 35 1.96 14.59 8.25
CA ALA A 35 0.68 14.40 8.92
C ALA A 35 0.66 13.10 9.75
N SER A 36 0.07 13.15 10.94
CA SER A 36 -0.25 11.94 11.72
C SER A 36 -1.59 11.36 11.28
N ARG A 37 -1.62 10.09 10.87
CA ARG A 37 -2.81 9.37 10.37
C ARG A 37 -2.79 7.91 10.82
N SER A 38 -3.97 7.29 10.87
CA SER A 38 -4.15 5.85 11.11
C SER A 38 -5.30 5.30 10.25
N LEU A 39 -5.20 4.02 9.90
CA LEU A 39 -6.21 3.28 9.12
C LEU A 39 -6.43 1.90 9.75
N VAL A 40 -7.67 1.44 9.81
CA VAL A 40 -8.04 0.12 10.33
C VAL A 40 -8.40 -0.81 9.19
N LEU A 41 -7.74 -1.96 9.10
CA LEU A 41 -8.06 -3.02 8.15
C LEU A 41 -9.03 -4.02 8.78
N TRP A 42 -10.27 -4.05 8.30
CA TRP A 42 -11.29 -5.01 8.73
C TRP A 42 -11.68 -5.96 7.59
N GLY A 43 -12.19 -7.13 7.94
CA GLY A 43 -12.65 -8.14 6.98
C GLY A 43 -12.55 -9.57 7.51
N GLU A 44 -12.97 -10.53 6.70
CA GLU A 44 -12.99 -11.95 7.07
C GLU A 44 -11.60 -12.56 7.26
N ALA A 45 -11.55 -13.70 7.96
CA ALA A 45 -10.32 -14.49 8.04
C ALA A 45 -9.89 -14.95 6.64
N GLY A 46 -8.61 -14.81 6.31
CA GLY A 46 -8.08 -15.20 5.00
C GLY A 46 -8.35 -14.22 3.84
N ILE A 47 -9.05 -13.10 4.07
CA ILE A 47 -9.46 -12.15 3.01
C ILE A 47 -8.30 -11.37 2.36
N GLY A 48 -7.08 -11.50 2.88
CA GLY A 48 -5.87 -10.84 2.35
C GLY A 48 -5.34 -9.64 3.14
N LYS A 49 -5.79 -9.41 4.38
CA LYS A 49 -5.29 -8.29 5.23
C LYS A 49 -3.76 -8.26 5.38
N THR A 50 -3.13 -9.41 5.57
CA THR A 50 -1.66 -9.51 5.67
C THR A 50 -0.97 -9.15 4.34
N ALA A 51 -1.61 -9.45 3.21
CA ALA A 51 -1.06 -9.10 1.89
C ALA A 51 -1.11 -7.58 1.66
N LEU A 52 -2.19 -6.90 2.09
CA LEU A 52 -2.28 -5.44 2.12
C LEU A 52 -1.22 -4.79 3.01
N LEU A 53 -0.92 -5.37 4.19
CA LEU A 53 0.15 -4.87 5.05
C LEU A 53 1.53 -5.04 4.40
N ARG A 54 1.78 -6.14 3.68
CA ARG A 54 3.04 -6.32 2.93
C ARG A 54 3.19 -5.32 1.80
N TYR A 55 2.10 -5.03 1.09
CA TYR A 55 2.06 -3.95 0.09
C TYR A 55 2.44 -2.61 0.73
N LEU A 56 1.78 -2.23 1.83
CA LEU A 56 2.06 -0.98 2.55
C LEU A 56 3.54 -0.86 2.98
N ILE A 57 4.13 -1.94 3.50
CA ILE A 57 5.55 -1.94 3.87
C ILE A 57 6.45 -1.67 2.65
N GLY A 58 6.13 -2.27 1.51
CA GLY A 58 6.86 -2.04 0.26
C GLY A 58 6.68 -0.64 -0.33
N SER A 59 5.54 0.03 -0.09
CA SER A 59 5.29 1.39 -0.57
C SER A 59 5.79 2.47 0.39
N ALA A 60 6.04 2.13 1.66
CA ALA A 60 6.52 3.04 2.69
C ALA A 60 8.05 3.27 2.72
N THR A 61 8.83 2.54 1.90
CA THR A 61 10.29 2.76 1.73
C THR A 61 10.58 4.07 1.00
#